data_AF-A0A847GF53-F1
#
_entry.id   AF-A0A847GF53-F1
#
_cell.length_a   1.000
_cell.length_b   1.000
_cell.length_c   1.000
_cell.angle_alpha   90.00
_cell.angle_beta   90.00
_cell.angle_gamma   90.00
#
_symmetry.space_group_name_H-M   'P 1'
#
loop_
_entity.id
_entity.type
_entity.pdbx_description
1 polymer ?
#
loop_
_entity_poly.entity_id
_entity_poly.type
_entity_poly.pdbx_seq_one_letter_code
_entity_poly.pdbx_strand_id
1 'polypeptide(L)'
;MEVGQWVARRDPSRLVNIASGGNFFPVGDIADAHAYPEPLFPFEPGRFDEFIKVVGEFGGHGFPVEGHLWNPDQKNWGYGKKLPQSLDEYKARFRGSLERLNALRKEGVAAGVYTQTTDVEIEINGLLTYDRAVEKIPAAELAGIRKELLPGLAGGTD
;
A
#
# COMPACT_ATOMS: atom_id res chain seq x y z
N MET A 1 17.19 11.20 12.84
CA MET A 1 17.48 10.41 14.06
C MET A 1 16.99 11.08 15.34
N GLU A 2 17.36 12.33 15.62
CA GLU A 2 16.97 13.06 16.84
C GLU A 2 15.45 13.05 17.10
N VAL A 3 14.65 13.38 16.08
CA VAL A 3 13.18 13.39 16.17
C VAL A 3 12.64 12.00 16.53
N GLY A 4 13.11 10.94 15.86
CA GLY A 4 12.65 9.58 16.15
C GLY A 4 13.00 9.10 17.56
N GLN A 5 14.20 9.43 18.04
CA GLN A 5 14.59 9.15 19.43
C GLN A 5 13.76 9.95 20.44
N TRP A 6 13.45 11.21 20.13
CA TRP A 6 12.58 12.03 20.96
C TRP A 6 11.16 11.43 21.03
N VAL A 7 10.57 11.03 19.89
CA VAL A 7 9.25 10.39 19.83
C VAL A 7 9.23 9.09 20.64
N ALA A 8 10.20 8.20 20.41
CA ALA A 8 10.28 6.91 21.11
C ALA A 8 10.39 7.07 22.63
N ARG A 9 11.10 8.10 23.11
CA ARG A 9 11.16 8.43 24.56
C ARG A 9 9.90 9.11 25.07
N ARG A 10 9.26 9.93 24.25
CA ARG A 10 8.11 10.76 24.64
C ARG A 10 6.85 9.95 24.88
N ASP A 11 6.71 8.82 24.19
CA ASP A 11 5.60 7.90 24.32
C ASP A 11 6.03 6.46 24.03
N PRO A 12 6.59 5.74 25.01
CA PRO A 12 7.07 4.38 24.82
C PRO A 12 5.95 3.34 24.71
N SER A 13 4.67 3.73 24.81
CA SER A 13 3.54 2.79 24.69
C SER A 13 3.08 2.56 23.24
N ARG A 14 3.68 3.23 22.26
CA ARG A 14 3.30 3.17 20.84
C ARG A 14 4.49 2.81 19.98
N LEU A 15 4.24 1.97 18.97
CA LEU A 15 5.22 1.67 17.93
C LEU A 15 5.48 2.92 17.08
N VAL A 16 6.74 3.11 16.69
CA VAL A 16 7.22 4.27 15.94
C VAL A 16 7.68 3.83 14.54
N ASN A 17 6.97 4.32 13.51
CA ASN A 17 7.41 4.27 12.11
C ASN A 17 7.93 5.66 11.69
N ILE A 18 9.22 5.91 11.93
CA ILE A 18 9.83 7.23 11.68
C ILE A 18 10.38 7.39 10.26
N ALA A 19 10.75 6.28 9.62
CA ALA A 19 11.52 6.24 8.37
C ALA A 19 10.72 5.54 7.26
N SER A 20 9.45 5.92 7.11
CA SER A 20 8.57 5.49 6.03
C SER A 20 9.19 5.80 4.66
N GLY A 21 9.14 4.86 3.72
CA GLY A 21 9.57 5.12 2.33
C GLY A 21 10.97 4.67 1.96
N GLY A 22 11.58 3.73 2.70
CA GLY A 22 12.84 3.09 2.31
C GLY A 22 14.11 3.89 2.63
N ASN A 23 14.01 5.12 3.12
CA ASN A 23 15.12 5.87 3.72
C ASN A 23 15.43 5.34 5.14
N PHE A 24 15.76 4.05 5.22
CA PHE A 24 15.85 3.36 6.49
C PHE A 24 16.98 3.91 7.35
N PHE A 25 16.60 4.33 8.56
CA PHE A 25 17.52 4.58 9.65
C PHE A 25 17.12 3.70 10.84
N PRO A 26 18.08 3.17 11.63
CA PRO A 26 17.81 2.24 12.72
C PRO A 26 17.28 2.97 13.96
N VAL A 27 16.12 3.63 13.85
CA VAL A 27 15.41 4.30 14.95
C VAL A 27 13.93 3.99 14.79
N GLY A 28 13.25 3.81 15.93
CA GLY A 28 11.86 3.35 15.97
C GLY A 28 11.77 1.82 15.90
N ASP A 29 10.58 1.32 15.64
CA ASP A 29 10.25 -0.11 15.73
C ASP A 29 9.97 -0.76 14.36
N ILE A 30 9.72 0.06 13.35
CA ILE A 30 9.22 -0.38 12.04
C ILE A 30 10.23 -0.03 10.94
N ALA A 31 10.60 -1.05 10.16
CA ALA A 31 11.27 -0.89 8.88
C ALA A 31 10.20 -0.86 7.78
N ASP A 32 10.04 0.29 7.14
CA ASP A 32 8.97 0.52 6.17
C ASP A 32 9.53 0.80 4.77
N ALA A 33 9.23 -0.10 3.84
CA ALA A 33 9.57 0.00 2.43
C ALA A 33 8.35 0.41 1.60
N HIS A 34 8.51 1.43 0.75
CA HIS A 34 7.52 1.75 -0.29
C HIS A 34 7.98 1.15 -1.61
N ALA A 35 7.10 0.41 -2.27
CA ALA A 35 7.41 -0.28 -3.50
C ALA A 35 6.21 -0.27 -4.43
N TYR A 36 6.38 0.33 -5.60
CA TYR A 36 5.31 0.49 -6.57
C TYR A 36 5.65 -0.10 -7.95
N PRO A 37 4.65 -0.65 -8.67
CA PRO A 37 3.31 -0.93 -8.17
C PRO A 37 3.24 -2.21 -7.32
N GLU A 38 4.23 -3.08 -7.45
CA GLU A 38 4.23 -4.36 -6.74
C GLU A 38 4.92 -4.24 -5.39
N PRO A 39 4.36 -4.87 -4.34
CA PRO A 39 4.98 -4.83 -3.02
C PRO A 39 6.34 -5.54 -3.07
N LEU A 40 7.31 -4.96 -2.39
CA LEU A 40 8.67 -5.49 -2.25
C LEU A 40 9.22 -5.04 -0.90
N PHE A 41 9.98 -5.93 -0.26
CA PHE A 41 10.75 -5.61 0.93
C PHE A 41 12.21 -6.03 0.73
N PRO A 42 13.21 -5.17 1.02
CA PRO A 42 14.62 -5.51 0.86
C PRO A 42 15.05 -6.43 2.01
N PHE A 43 14.98 -7.75 1.84
CA PHE A 43 15.50 -8.68 2.84
C PHE A 43 17.02 -8.67 2.85
N GLU A 44 17.59 -7.90 3.78
CA GLU A 44 19.03 -7.83 4.03
C GLU A 44 19.34 -8.53 5.37
N PRO A 45 20.11 -9.63 5.38
CA PRO A 45 20.44 -10.38 6.60
C PRO A 45 21.02 -9.49 7.70
N GLY A 46 20.49 -9.57 8.92
CA GLY A 46 20.96 -8.80 10.07
C GLY A 46 20.52 -7.33 10.12
N ARG A 47 20.12 -6.74 8.98
CA ARG A 47 19.79 -5.30 8.93
C ARG A 47 18.43 -4.97 9.56
N PHE A 48 17.47 -5.89 9.44
CA PHE A 48 16.07 -5.68 9.83
C PHE A 48 15.57 -6.69 10.87
N ASP A 49 16.48 -7.38 11.56
CA ASP A 49 16.12 -8.47 12.47
C ASP A 49 15.37 -7.97 13.71
N GLU A 50 15.73 -6.76 14.18
CA GLU A 50 15.09 -6.11 15.34
C GLU A 50 13.86 -5.26 14.97
N PHE A 51 13.48 -5.21 13.68
CA PHE A 51 12.41 -4.34 13.19
C PHE A 51 11.19 -5.13 12.72
N ILE A 52 10.02 -4.55 12.94
CA ILE A 52 8.78 -4.98 12.29
C ILE A 52 8.87 -4.57 10.81
N LYS A 53 8.83 -5.55 9.92
CA LYS A 53 9.00 -5.34 8.47
C LYS A 53 7.64 -5.03 7.84
N VAL A 54 7.53 -3.90 7.16
CA VAL A 54 6.27 -3.42 6.57
C VAL A 54 6.50 -2.94 5.14
N VAL A 55 5.53 -3.20 4.26
CA VAL A 55 5.44 -2.54 2.95
C VAL A 55 4.42 -1.40 3.07
N GLY A 56 4.87 -0.23 3.53
CA GLY A 56 3.97 0.86 3.95
C GLY A 56 3.29 1.58 2.79
N GLU A 57 3.74 1.35 1.56
CA GLU A 57 3.00 1.71 0.37
C GLU A 57 3.29 0.73 -0.77
N PHE A 58 2.23 0.22 -1.40
CA PHE A 58 2.30 -0.50 -2.66
C PHE A 58 1.01 -0.34 -3.46
N GLY A 59 0.97 -0.93 -4.66
CA GLY A 59 -0.20 -0.89 -5.53
C GLY A 59 -0.16 0.35 -6.40
N GLY A 60 -1.10 1.25 -6.20
CA GLY A 60 -1.14 2.49 -6.98
C GLY A 60 -1.40 2.26 -8.47
N HIS A 61 -2.08 1.17 -8.83
CA HIS A 61 -2.52 0.94 -10.20
C HIS A 61 -3.52 2.04 -10.59
N GLY A 62 -3.20 2.84 -11.61
CA GLY A 62 -4.11 3.90 -12.07
C GLY A 62 -5.25 3.33 -12.91
N PHE A 63 -6.50 3.80 -12.76
CA PHE A 63 -7.59 3.46 -13.67
C PHE A 63 -8.49 4.68 -13.91
N PRO A 64 -8.58 5.19 -15.15
CA PRO A 64 -9.37 6.38 -15.44
C PRO A 64 -10.85 6.04 -15.50
N VAL A 65 -11.68 6.90 -14.91
CA VAL A 65 -13.15 6.81 -15.00
C VAL A 65 -13.64 8.09 -15.67
N GLU A 66 -14.23 7.95 -16.85
CA GLU A 66 -14.76 9.08 -17.62
C GLU A 66 -15.81 9.86 -16.81
N GLY A 67 -15.79 11.19 -16.92
CA GLY A 67 -16.67 12.08 -16.15
C GLY A 67 -16.25 12.32 -14.69
N HIS A 68 -15.27 11.58 -14.17
CA HIS A 68 -14.83 11.65 -12.77
C HIS A 68 -13.34 11.98 -12.59
N LEU A 69 -12.71 12.52 -13.64
CA LEU A 69 -11.32 12.98 -13.63
C LEU A 69 -11.24 14.43 -13.12
N TRP A 70 -10.14 14.79 -12.46
CA TRP A 70 -9.87 16.19 -12.07
C TRP A 70 -9.87 17.14 -13.26
N ASN A 71 -9.12 16.77 -14.30
CA ASN A 71 -9.04 17.50 -15.55
C ASN A 71 -8.92 16.51 -16.72
N PRO A 72 -9.98 16.34 -17.54
CA PRO A 72 -9.98 15.37 -18.64
C PRO A 72 -8.99 15.72 -19.76
N ASP A 73 -8.56 16.99 -19.85
CA ASP A 73 -7.60 17.45 -20.87
C ASP A 73 -6.14 17.24 -20.45
N GLN A 74 -5.88 16.82 -19.22
CA GLN A 74 -4.54 16.54 -18.72
C GLN A 74 -4.19 15.06 -18.79
N LYS A 75 -2.89 14.79 -18.97
CA LYS A 75 -2.39 13.42 -18.98
C LYS A 75 -2.39 12.85 -17.56
N ASN A 76 -3.27 11.88 -17.34
CA ASN A 76 -3.33 11.13 -16.09
C ASN A 76 -2.21 10.09 -15.98
N TRP A 77 -1.87 9.73 -14.76
CA TRP A 77 -0.87 8.70 -14.47
C TRP A 77 -1.25 7.86 -13.25
N GLY A 78 -0.61 6.70 -13.17
CA GLY A 78 -0.60 5.81 -12.01
C GLY A 78 0.65 4.95 -12.09
N TYR A 79 0.91 4.14 -11.07
CA TYR A 79 2.11 3.33 -11.02
C TYR A 79 2.06 2.13 -11.98
N GLY A 80 3.24 1.73 -12.45
CA GLY A 80 3.42 0.69 -13.46
C GLY A 80 3.79 1.23 -14.85
N LYS A 81 4.06 0.34 -15.80
CA LYS A 81 4.54 0.73 -17.14
C LYS A 81 3.47 1.37 -18.02
N LYS A 82 2.22 0.93 -17.87
CA LYS A 82 1.04 1.38 -18.62
C LYS A 82 -0.19 1.28 -17.72
N LEU A 83 -1.16 2.16 -17.93
CA LEU A 83 -2.47 2.03 -17.30
C LEU A 83 -3.16 0.73 -17.77
N PRO A 84 -4.00 0.10 -16.93
CA PRO A 84 -4.91 -0.95 -17.35
C PRO A 84 -5.85 -0.45 -18.44
N GLN A 85 -6.14 -1.31 -19.40
CA GLN A 85 -7.00 -1.02 -20.55
C GLN A 85 -8.47 -1.36 -20.29
N SER A 86 -8.76 -2.08 -19.20
CA SER A 86 -10.11 -2.44 -18.77
C SER A 86 -10.21 -2.53 -17.26
N LEU A 87 -11.44 -2.50 -16.75
CA LEU A 87 -11.72 -2.69 -15.33
C LEU A 87 -11.26 -4.08 -14.85
N ASP A 88 -11.43 -5.11 -15.68
CA ASP A 88 -10.98 -6.47 -15.37
C ASP A 88 -9.46 -6.55 -15.26
N GLU A 89 -8.72 -5.85 -16.13
CA GLU A 89 -7.27 -5.77 -16.02
C GLU A 89 -6.85 -5.02 -14.74
N TYR A 90 -7.53 -3.93 -14.39
CA TYR A 90 -7.28 -3.21 -13.14
C TYR A 90 -7.48 -4.12 -11.92
N LYS A 91 -8.59 -4.86 -11.88
CA LYS A 91 -8.87 -5.84 -10.82
C LYS A 91 -7.85 -6.97 -10.78
N ALA A 92 -7.44 -7.50 -11.94
CA ALA A 92 -6.42 -8.55 -12.01
C ALA A 92 -5.07 -8.07 -11.46
N ARG A 93 -4.67 -6.84 -11.78
CA ARG A 93 -3.44 -6.23 -11.24
C ARG A 93 -3.51 -6.01 -9.73
N PHE A 94 -4.65 -5.50 -9.22
CA PHE A 94 -4.88 -5.39 -7.77
C PHE A 94 -4.70 -6.73 -7.07
N ARG A 95 -5.35 -7.79 -7.59
CA ARG A 95 -5.24 -9.16 -7.05
C ARG A 95 -3.80 -9.68 -7.08
N GLY A 96 -3.09 -9.49 -8.20
CA GLY A 96 -1.69 -9.91 -8.32
C GLY A 96 -0.75 -9.23 -7.32
N SER A 97 -0.97 -7.94 -7.02
CA SER A 97 -0.23 -7.24 -5.97
C SER A 97 -0.54 -7.80 -4.57
N LEU A 98 -1.80 -8.15 -4.28
CA LEU A 98 -2.17 -8.80 -3.01
C LEU A 98 -1.59 -10.22 -2.87
N GLU A 99 -1.53 -10.99 -3.95
CA GLU A 99 -0.88 -12.31 -3.95
C GLU A 99 0.61 -12.20 -3.61
N ARG A 100 1.30 -11.22 -4.18
CA ARG A 100 2.71 -10.90 -3.86
C ARG A 100 2.88 -10.45 -2.42
N LEU A 101 1.97 -9.62 -1.90
CA LEU A 101 1.98 -9.25 -0.48
C LEU A 101 1.81 -10.49 0.41
N ASN A 102 0.93 -11.43 0.05
CA ASN A 102 0.76 -12.67 0.81
C ASN A 102 2.01 -13.56 0.77
N ALA A 103 2.78 -13.55 -0.34
CA ALA A 103 4.08 -14.21 -0.38
C ALA A 103 5.06 -13.57 0.61
N LEU A 104 5.21 -12.24 0.56
CA LEU A 104 6.06 -11.49 1.49
C LEU A 104 5.64 -11.68 2.96
N ARG A 105 4.34 -11.81 3.24
CA ARG A 105 3.82 -12.15 4.57
C ARG A 105 4.40 -13.47 5.08
N LYS A 106 4.51 -14.49 4.23
CA LYS A 106 5.11 -15.79 4.59
C LYS A 106 6.62 -15.69 4.84
N GLU A 107 7.25 -14.65 4.34
CA GLU A 107 8.67 -14.32 4.54
C GLU A 107 8.91 -13.39 5.74
N GLY A 108 7.85 -13.01 6.48
CA GLY A 108 7.96 -12.24 7.72
C GLY A 108 7.62 -10.74 7.59
N VAL A 109 7.08 -10.30 6.45
CA VAL A 109 6.43 -8.97 6.38
C VAL A 109 5.14 -8.98 7.21
N ALA A 110 5.04 -8.06 8.16
CA ALA A 110 3.93 -8.01 9.10
C ALA A 110 2.70 -7.26 8.56
N ALA A 111 2.89 -6.29 7.66
CA ALA A 111 1.82 -5.48 7.12
C ALA A 111 2.13 -4.97 5.71
N GLY A 112 1.07 -4.62 4.97
CA GLY A 112 1.15 -3.89 3.72
C GLY A 112 0.00 -2.90 3.58
N VAL A 113 0.26 -1.72 3.02
CA VAL A 113 -0.77 -0.71 2.76
C VAL A 113 -0.90 -0.49 1.26
N TYR A 114 -2.10 -0.78 0.73
CA TYR A 114 -2.41 -0.46 -0.65
C TYR A 114 -2.74 1.03 -0.76
N THR A 115 -1.97 1.75 -1.58
CA THR A 115 -2.12 3.18 -1.77
C THR A 115 -2.76 3.44 -3.15
N GLN A 116 -3.74 4.33 -3.31
CA GLN A 116 -4.37 5.24 -2.34
C GLN A 116 -5.90 5.13 -2.30
N THR A 117 -6.54 5.84 -1.36
CA THR A 117 -8.00 5.79 -1.18
C THR A 117 -8.75 6.53 -2.30
N THR A 118 -8.29 7.71 -2.72
CA THR A 118 -8.96 8.55 -3.72
C THR A 118 -7.97 9.02 -4.77
N ASP A 119 -8.43 9.29 -5.99
CA ASP A 119 -7.62 10.00 -6.98
C ASP A 119 -7.25 11.40 -6.47
N VAL A 120 -6.06 11.86 -6.82
CA VAL A 120 -5.54 13.18 -6.47
C VAL A 120 -5.05 13.85 -7.74
N GLU A 121 -5.80 14.86 -8.20
CA GLU A 121 -5.52 15.59 -9.43
C GLU A 121 -5.34 14.63 -10.63
N ILE A 122 -4.15 14.61 -11.24
CA ILE A 122 -3.82 13.74 -12.37
C ILE A 122 -3.33 12.35 -11.96
N GLU A 123 -3.18 12.08 -10.66
CA GLU A 123 -2.84 10.77 -10.12
C GLU A 123 -4.11 9.96 -9.87
N ILE A 124 -4.38 9.01 -10.77
CA ILE A 124 -5.67 8.30 -10.88
C ILE A 124 -5.64 6.88 -10.31
N ASN A 125 -4.83 6.65 -9.29
CA ASN A 125 -4.61 5.37 -8.64
C ASN A 125 -5.37 5.19 -7.32
N GLY A 126 -6.33 6.06 -7.04
CA GLY A 126 -7.30 5.88 -5.98
C GLY A 126 -8.24 4.72 -6.23
N LEU A 127 -8.67 4.07 -5.15
CA LEU A 127 -9.79 3.11 -5.17
C LEU A 127 -11.13 3.82 -5.44
N LEU A 128 -11.22 5.10 -5.08
CA LEU A 128 -12.32 6.01 -5.39
C LEU A 128 -11.86 7.04 -6.44
N THR A 129 -12.81 7.52 -7.24
CA THR A 129 -12.58 8.65 -8.15
C THR A 129 -12.28 9.96 -7.42
N TYR A 130 -11.83 10.97 -8.18
CA TYR A 130 -11.41 12.27 -7.64
C TYR A 130 -12.49 12.95 -6.80
N ASP A 131 -13.73 12.88 -7.29
CA ASP A 131 -14.93 13.41 -6.63
C ASP A 131 -15.53 12.47 -5.56
N ARG A 132 -14.94 11.29 -5.35
CA ARG A 132 -15.41 10.22 -4.44
C ARG A 132 -16.80 9.68 -4.80
N ALA A 133 -17.28 9.91 -6.02
CA ALA A 133 -18.61 9.46 -6.44
C ALA A 133 -18.63 8.01 -6.91
N VAL A 134 -17.50 7.47 -7.40
CA VAL A 134 -17.43 6.12 -7.95
C VAL A 134 -16.34 5.32 -7.23
N GLU A 135 -16.76 4.16 -6.70
CA GLU A 135 -15.87 3.08 -6.28
C GLU A 135 -15.39 2.33 -7.52
N LYS A 136 -14.09 2.39 -7.84
CA LYS A 136 -13.54 1.65 -8.99
C LYS A 136 -13.58 0.15 -8.76
N ILE A 137 -13.33 -0.28 -7.53
CA ILE A 137 -13.63 -1.62 -7.03
C ILE A 137 -14.47 -1.44 -5.77
N PRO A 138 -15.69 -2.00 -5.70
CA PRO A 138 -16.54 -1.85 -4.54
C PRO A 138 -15.89 -2.32 -3.24
N ALA A 139 -16.13 -1.64 -2.12
CA ALA A 139 -15.53 -1.99 -0.83
C ALA A 139 -15.83 -3.44 -0.40
N ALA A 140 -17.04 -3.93 -0.69
CA ALA A 140 -17.44 -5.31 -0.43
C ALA A 140 -16.64 -6.33 -1.28
N GLU A 141 -16.32 -5.97 -2.53
CA GLU A 141 -15.49 -6.80 -3.41
C GLU A 141 -14.04 -6.83 -2.92
N LEU A 142 -13.47 -5.68 -2.53
CA LEU A 142 -12.15 -5.59 -1.91
C LEU A 142 -12.04 -6.46 -0.65
N ALA A 143 -13.06 -6.42 0.22
CA ALA A 143 -13.13 -7.27 1.40
C ALA A 143 -13.18 -8.76 1.05
N GLY A 144 -13.90 -9.14 0.00
CA GLY A 144 -13.94 -10.50 -0.55
C GLY A 144 -12.56 -10.97 -1.03
N ILE A 145 -11.90 -10.18 -1.88
CA ILE A 145 -10.54 -10.46 -2.39
C ILE A 145 -9.56 -10.63 -1.23
N ARG A 146 -9.60 -9.73 -0.24
CA ARG A 146 -8.74 -9.81 0.95
C ARG A 146 -8.99 -11.09 1.74
N LYS A 147 -10.25 -11.48 1.95
CA LYS A 147 -10.60 -12.70 2.69
C LYS A 147 -10.11 -13.96 1.97
N GLU A 148 -10.20 -13.95 0.64
CA GLU A 148 -9.72 -15.03 -0.23
C GLU A 148 -8.20 -15.16 -0.21
N LEU A 149 -7.47 -14.07 -0.46
CA LEU A 149 -6.01 -14.09 -0.67
C LEU A 149 -5.20 -14.01 0.62
N LEU A 150 -5.77 -13.44 1.68
CA LEU A 150 -5.13 -13.29 2.99
C LEU A 150 -6.00 -13.94 4.08
N PRO A 151 -6.22 -15.27 4.01
CA PRO A 151 -7.01 -15.99 5.00
C PRO A 151 -6.33 -15.94 6.37
N GLY A 152 -7.13 -15.89 7.44
CA GLY A 152 -6.64 -15.89 8.82
C GLY A 152 -6.19 -14.53 9.36
N LEU A 153 -6.19 -13.45 8.57
CA LEU A 153 -6.02 -12.09 9.11
C LEU A 153 -7.29 -11.56 9.81
N ALA A 154 -8.30 -12.37 10.08
CA ALA A 154 -9.52 -11.90 10.75
C ALA A 154 -9.16 -11.30 12.13
N GLY A 155 -9.72 -10.12 12.42
CA GLY A 155 -9.42 -9.36 13.62
C GLY A 155 -9.60 -10.19 14.89
N GLY A 156 -8.78 -9.87 15.90
CA GLY A 156 -8.74 -10.59 17.17
C GLY A 156 -10.13 -10.89 17.74
N THR A 157 -10.43 -12.17 17.77
CA THR A 157 -11.31 -12.81 18.75
C THR A 157 -10.72 -14.20 19.00
N ASP A 158 -9.62 -14.23 19.73
CA ASP A 158 -9.25 -15.33 20.62
C ASP A 158 -9.24 -14.75 22.04
#